data_AF-A0A5B6UVF0-F1
#
_entry.id   AF-A0A5B6UVF0-F1
#
_cell.length_a   1.000
_cell.length_b   1.000
_cell.length_c   1.000
_cell.angle_alpha   90.00
_cell.angle_beta   90.00
_cell.angle_gamma   90.00
#
_symmetry.space_group_name_H-M   'P 1'
#
loop_
_entity.id
_entity.type
_entity.pdbx_description
1 polymer ?
#
loop_
_entity_poly.entity_id
_entity_poly.type
_entity_poly.pdbx_seq_one_letter_code
_entity_poly.pdbx_strand_id
1 'polypeptide(L)'
;MILRIIYSAIFIKHFFQESSSFSFCSCLPSGWTILLLSGVATLISEKVFLDRENFWSSIFIHFCIGFAFFCSSAFVIYQRERPFINKILRFRDHSD
;
A
#
# COMPACT_ATOMS: atom_id res chain seq x y z
N MET A 1 3.07 19.72 5.54
CA MET A 1 2.41 18.78 4.60
C MET A 1 1.53 17.76 5.33
N ILE A 2 2.06 17.03 6.32
CA ILE A 2 1.31 16.01 7.08
C ILE A 2 0.03 16.56 7.73
N LEU A 3 0.09 17.71 8.41
CA LEU A 3 -1.10 18.33 9.02
C LEU A 3 -2.21 18.60 8.00
N ARG A 4 -1.86 19.07 6.79
CA ARG A 4 -2.83 19.35 5.73
C ARG A 4 -3.55 18.07 5.28
N ILE A 5 -2.80 16.98 5.13
CA ILE A 5 -3.36 15.66 4.78
C ILE A 5 -4.31 15.17 5.88
N ILE A 6 -3.91 15.31 7.15
CA ILE A 6 -4.73 14.92 8.30
C ILE A 6 -6.04 15.72 8.35
N TYR A 7 -5.95 17.05 8.22
CA TYR A 7 -7.14 17.91 8.20
C TYR A 7 -8.08 17.58 7.05
N SER A 8 -7.55 17.36 5.83
CA SER A 8 -8.36 16.92 4.69
C SER A 8 -9.03 15.57 4.94
N ALA A 9 -8.32 14.60 5.53
CA ALA A 9 -8.89 13.29 5.85
C ALA A 9 -10.00 13.38 6.91
N ILE A 10 -9.80 14.19 7.96
CA ILE A 10 -10.80 14.44 9.00
C ILE A 10 -12.02 15.13 8.39
N PHE A 11 -11.83 16.15 7.56
CA PHE A 11 -12.90 16.86 6.89
C PHE A 11 -13.76 15.93 6.03
N ILE A 12 -13.13 15.13 5.16
CA ILE A 12 -13.84 14.17 4.30
C ILE A 12 -14.59 13.15 5.15
N LYS A 13 -13.97 12.64 6.23
CA LYS A 13 -14.63 11.68 7.14
C LYS A 13 -15.89 12.28 7.76
N HIS A 14 -15.82 13.52 8.23
CA HIS A 14 -16.95 14.20 8.84
C HIS A 14 -18.04 14.53 7.81
N PHE A 15 -17.63 14.97 6.62
CA PHE A 15 -18.54 15.30 5.52
C PHE A 15 -19.40 14.10 5.09
N PHE A 16 -18.82 12.90 5.07
CA PHE A 16 -19.54 11.68 4.70
C PHE A 16 -20.06 10.87 5.90
N GLN A 17 -20.02 11.40 7.12
CA GLN A 17 -20.36 10.64 8.34
C GLN A 17 -21.81 10.14 8.36
N GLU A 18 -22.74 10.89 7.77
CA GLU A 18 -24.17 10.51 7.69
C GLU A 18 -24.55 9.75 6.40
N SER A 19 -23.59 9.57 5.48
CA SER A 19 -23.81 8.89 4.20
C SER A 19 -23.11 7.55 4.16
N SER A 20 -23.84 6.49 3.80
CA SER A 20 -23.24 5.18 3.53
C SER A 20 -22.49 5.11 2.19
N SER A 21 -22.41 6.22 1.44
CA SER A 21 -21.83 6.26 0.10
C SER A 21 -20.31 6.17 0.08
N PHE A 22 -19.63 6.49 1.19
CA PHE A 22 -18.18 6.59 1.23
C PHE A 22 -17.57 5.96 2.49
N SER A 23 -16.51 5.18 2.28
CA SER A 23 -15.71 4.58 3.36
C SER A 23 -14.25 4.60 2.96
N PHE A 24 -13.40 5.18 3.82
CA PHE A 24 -11.95 5.22 3.60
C PHE A 24 -11.34 3.83 3.46
N CYS A 25 -11.79 2.86 4.26
CA CYS A 25 -11.29 1.49 4.18
C CYS A 25 -11.71 0.80 2.88
N SER A 26 -12.87 1.16 2.32
CA SER A 26 -13.33 0.65 1.03
C SER A 26 -12.59 1.25 -0.16
N CYS A 27 -11.89 2.37 0.01
CA CYS A 27 -11.02 2.96 -1.02
C CYS A 27 -9.64 2.31 -1.08
N LEU A 28 -9.24 1.54 -0.06
CA LEU A 28 -7.96 0.86 -0.05
C LEU A 28 -8.09 -0.49 -0.77
N PRO A 29 -7.09 -0.88 -1.56
CA PRO A 29 -7.12 -2.17 -2.22
C PRO A 29 -7.15 -3.31 -1.19
N SER A 30 -7.87 -4.37 -1.50
CA SER A 30 -7.92 -5.61 -0.75
C SER A 30 -6.50 -6.16 -0.57
N GLY A 31 -6.04 -6.20 0.69
CA GLY A 31 -4.67 -6.59 1.02
C GLY A 31 -3.71 -5.43 1.31
N TRP A 32 -4.18 -4.18 1.38
CA TRP A 32 -3.37 -3.03 1.80
C TRP A 32 -2.65 -3.21 3.15
N THR A 33 -3.19 -4.04 4.05
CA THR A 33 -2.57 -4.39 5.33
C THR A 33 -1.24 -5.11 5.16
N ILE A 34 -1.07 -5.88 4.08
CA ILE A 34 0.16 -6.59 3.75
C ILE A 34 1.24 -5.58 3.33
N LEU A 35 0.85 -4.50 2.63
CA LEU A 35 1.74 -3.41 2.26
C LEU A 35 2.21 -2.63 3.50
N LEU A 36 1.32 -2.40 4.47
CA LEU A 36 1.73 -1.80 5.74
C LEU A 36 2.68 -2.71 6.51
N LEU A 37 2.37 -4.01 6.60
CA LEU A 37 3.23 -4.97 7.28
C LEU A 37 4.61 -5.05 6.61
N SER A 38 4.65 -5.04 5.28
CA SER A 38 5.88 -5.06 4.50
C SER A 38 6.71 -3.79 4.73
N GLY A 39 6.06 -2.63 4.83
CA GLY A 39 6.70 -1.36 5.19
C GLY A 39 7.30 -1.39 6.59
N VAL A 40 6.55 -1.87 7.59
CA VAL A 40 7.05 -2.01 8.97
C VAL A 40 8.22 -3.00 9.03
N ALA A 41 8.12 -4.14 8.35
CA ALA A 41 9.21 -5.12 8.27
C ALA A 41 10.48 -4.52 7.64
N THR A 42 10.31 -3.65 6.63
CA THR A 42 11.43 -2.94 6.00
C THR A 42 12.04 -1.94 7.00
N LEU A 43 11.25 -1.13 7.71
CA LEU A 43 11.80 -0.22 8.73
C LEU A 43 12.55 -0.94 9.85
N ILE A 44 12.09 -2.12 10.25
CA ILE A 44 12.80 -2.95 11.23
C ILE A 44 14.10 -3.49 10.62
N SER A 45 14.06 -3.93 9.36
CA SER A 45 15.24 -4.39 8.63
C SER A 45 16.31 -3.29 8.56
N GLU A 46 15.92 -2.04 8.36
CA GLU A 46 16.84 -0.89 8.36
C GLU A 46 17.57 -0.80 9.69
N LYS A 47 16.83 -0.85 10.80
CA LYS A 47 17.37 -0.73 12.16
C LYS A 47 18.30 -1.89 12.56
N VAL A 48 18.07 -3.08 12.02
CA VAL A 48 18.79 -4.31 12.41
C VAL A 48 19.99 -4.59 11.51
N PHE A 49 19.86 -4.35 10.20
CA PHE A 49 20.87 -4.76 9.23
C PHE A 49 21.79 -3.64 8.77
N LEU A 50 21.48 -2.35 8.98
CA LEU A 50 22.41 -1.27 8.61
C LEU A 50 23.67 -1.31 9.47
N ASP A 51 24.73 -1.86 8.89
CA ASP A 51 26.08 -1.75 9.42
C ASP A 51 26.77 -0.57 8.75
N ARG A 52 27.34 0.31 9.58
CA ARG A 52 28.01 1.54 9.12
C ARG A 52 29.37 1.24 8.50
N GLU A 53 30.01 0.13 8.90
CA GLU A 53 31.33 -0.25 8.40
C GLU A 53 31.24 -0.96 7.05
N ASN A 54 30.18 -1.75 6.82
CA ASN A 54 29.91 -2.44 5.56
C ASN A 54 28.69 -1.88 4.82
N PHE A 55 28.54 -0.55 4.83
CA PHE A 55 27.34 0.15 4.36
C PHE A 55 26.84 -0.30 2.98
N TRP A 56 27.73 -0.42 1.98
CA TRP A 56 27.34 -0.79 0.62
C TRP A 56 26.79 -2.22 0.48
N SER A 57 27.34 -3.16 1.24
CA SER A 57 26.84 -4.55 1.26
C SER A 57 25.53 -4.65 2.04
N SER A 58 25.50 -4.01 3.21
CA SER A 58 24.34 -3.96 4.09
C SER A 58 23.12 -3.27 3.44
N ILE A 59 23.31 -2.13 2.77
CA ILE A 59 22.22 -1.42 2.09
C ILE A 59 21.66 -2.22 0.91
N PHE A 60 22.50 -2.98 0.21
CA PHE A 60 22.05 -3.85 -0.87
C PHE A 60 21.19 -4.98 -0.33
N ILE A 61 21.59 -5.62 0.78
CA ILE A 61 20.78 -6.64 1.45
C ILE A 61 19.45 -6.06 1.93
N HIS A 62 19.48 -4.91 2.58
CA HIS A 62 18.28 -4.21 3.03
C HIS A 62 17.33 -3.87 1.87
N PHE A 63 17.87 -3.36 0.76
CA PHE A 63 17.12 -3.07 -0.45
C PHE A 63 16.49 -4.33 -1.05
N CYS A 64 17.24 -5.43 -1.15
CA CYS A 64 16.71 -6.71 -1.63
C CYS A 64 15.55 -7.22 -0.76
N ILE A 65 15.68 -7.11 0.57
CA ILE A 65 14.61 -7.49 1.51
C ILE A 65 13.38 -6.62 1.29
N GLY A 66 13.54 -5.29 1.26
CA GLY A 66 12.44 -4.35 1.03
C GLY A 66 11.76 -4.57 -0.33
N PHE A 67 12.55 -4.81 -1.38
CA PHE A 67 12.05 -5.09 -2.72
C PHE A 67 11.27 -6.40 -2.79
N ALA A 68 11.76 -7.48 -2.16
CA ALA A 68 11.06 -8.76 -2.10
C ALA A 68 9.72 -8.63 -1.37
N PHE A 69 9.70 -7.90 -0.26
CA PHE A 69 8.49 -7.59 0.50
C PHE A 69 7.49 -6.75 -0.29
N PHE A 70 7.98 -5.72 -1.01
CA PHE A 70 7.17 -4.90 -1.90
C PHE A 70 6.55 -5.73 -3.04
N CYS A 71 7.36 -6.53 -3.74
CA CYS A 71 6.88 -7.42 -4.81
C CYS A 71 5.84 -8.43 -4.31
N SER A 72 6.09 -9.03 -3.14
CA SER A 72 5.16 -9.98 -2.53
C SER A 72 3.82 -9.30 -2.19
N SER A 73 3.87 -8.10 -1.60
CA SER A 73 2.65 -7.33 -1.32
C SER A 73 1.91 -6.94 -2.59
N ALA A 74 2.63 -6.47 -3.62
CA ALA A 74 2.04 -6.10 -4.90
C ALA A 74 1.37 -7.29 -5.57
N PHE A 75 2.00 -8.47 -5.54
CA PHE A 75 1.43 -9.70 -6.08
C PHE A 75 0.14 -10.11 -5.35
N VAL A 76 0.13 -10.09 -4.02
CA VAL A 76 -1.07 -10.45 -3.25
C VAL A 76 -2.21 -9.47 -3.49
N ILE A 77 -1.91 -8.17 -3.52
CA ILE A 77 -2.91 -7.13 -3.83
C ILE A 77 -3.45 -7.35 -5.25
N TYR A 78 -2.57 -7.56 -6.24
CA TYR A 78 -3.00 -7.81 -7.61
C TYR A 78 -3.91 -9.04 -7.72
N GLN A 79 -3.58 -10.16 -7.07
CA GLN A 79 -4.42 -11.36 -7.08
C GLN A 79 -5.80 -11.10 -6.49
N ARG A 80 -5.88 -10.35 -5.38
CA ARG A 80 -7.15 -10.00 -4.73
C ARG A 80 -7.99 -9.03 -5.56
N GLU A 81 -7.34 -8.08 -6.25
CA GLU A 81 -8.01 -7.06 -7.05
C GLU A 81 -8.28 -7.50 -8.50
N ARG A 82 -7.65 -8.58 -8.97
CA ARG A 82 -7.80 -9.12 -10.33
C ARG A 82 -9.26 -9.29 -10.77
N PRO A 83 -10.20 -9.81 -9.94
CA PRO A 83 -11.61 -9.91 -10.33
C PRO A 83 -12.26 -8.54 -10.59
N PHE A 84 -11.92 -7.54 -9.77
CA PHE A 84 -12.40 -6.18 -9.91
C PHE A 84 -11.83 -5.51 -11.17
N ILE A 85 -10.53 -5.64 -11.41
CA ILE A 85 -9.86 -5.12 -12.61
C ILE A 85 -10.47 -5.75 -13.88
N ASN A 86 -10.67 -7.07 -13.88
CA ASN A 86 -11.30 -7.76 -15.01
C ASN A 86 -12.74 -7.29 -15.26
N LYS A 87 -13.49 -6.97 -14.21
CA LYS A 87 -14.84 -6.40 -14.34
C LYS A 87 -14.81 -5.03 -15.01
N ILE A 88 -13.85 -4.17 -14.65
CA ILE A 88 -13.66 -2.85 -15.28
C ILE A 88 -13.28 -3.00 -16.76
N LEU A 89 -12.33 -3.87 -17.07
CA LEU A 89 -11.92 -4.14 -18.45
C LEU A 89 -13.10 -4.63 -19.30
N ARG A 90 -13.91 -5.54 -18.76
CA ARG A 90 -15.11 -6.04 -19.44
C ARG A 90 -16.15 -4.95 -19.70
N PHE A 91 -16.33 -4.01 -18.78
CA PHE A 91 -17.23 -2.87 -19.01
C PHE A 91 -16.75 -1.97 -20.15
N ARG A 92 -15.44 -1.72 -20.23
CA ARG A 92 -14.86 -0.96 -21.34
C ARG A 92 -15.10 -1.64 -22.68
N ASP A 93 -14.90 -2.96 -22.76
CA ASP A 93 -15.11 -3.72 -24.01
C ASP A 93 -16.60 -3.79 -24.44
N HIS A 94 -17.57 -3.48 -23.57
CA HIS A 94 -19.00 -3.39 -23.95
C HIS A 94 -19.43 -1.99 -24.41
N SER A 95 -18.54 -1.00 -24.32
CA SER A 95 -18.80 0.38 -24.75
C SER A 95 -18.27 0.70 -26.15
N ASP A 96 -17.53 -0.22 -26.76
CA ASP A 96 -17.11 -0.21 -28.17
C ASP A 96 -18.01 -1.13 -29.02
#